data_AF-A0A923Y2E3-F1
#
_entry.id   AF-A0A923Y2E3-F1
#
_cell.length_a   1.000
_cell.length_b   1.000
_cell.length_c   1.000
_cell.angle_alpha   90.00
_cell.angle_beta   90.00
_cell.angle_gamma   90.00
#
_symmetry.space_group_name_H-M   'P 1'
#
loop_
_entity.id
_entity.type
_entity.pdbx_description
1 polymer ?
#
loop_
_entity_poly.entity_id
_entity_poly.type
_entity_poly.pdbx_seq_one_letter_code
_entity_poly.pdbx_strand_id
1 'polypeptide(L)'
;AIGSNTIYTPQMIVAGMDRVEGSNPEKVEGDIRRHQMAQSVVVLQLSRSGGQLVIHAAAKAALRGPVVVQLVRYHPQATVEIEYGENAGQTIDYSNIVTSWNRIADWQGTEDFSLTVPILGDDPVVVIVQQPGPGLILAASVLK
;
A
#
# COMPACT_ATOMS: atom_id res chain seq x y z
N ALA A 1 -18.53 -12.61 9.08
CA ALA A 1 -18.15 -11.42 9.87
C ALA A 1 -16.87 -11.77 10.62
N ILE A 2 -15.74 -11.14 10.28
CA ILE A 2 -14.43 -11.53 10.82
C ILE A 2 -14.25 -10.81 12.16
N GLY A 3 -14.48 -11.54 13.25
CA GLY A 3 -14.17 -11.15 14.61
C GLY A 3 -13.14 -12.11 15.19
N SER A 4 -11.88 -11.68 15.24
CA SER A 4 -10.88 -12.25 16.14
C SER A 4 -10.01 -11.10 16.64
N ASN A 5 -10.14 -10.75 17.93
CA ASN A 5 -9.49 -9.60 18.58
C ASN A 5 -8.01 -9.80 18.94
N THR A 6 -7.34 -10.82 18.41
CA THR A 6 -5.94 -11.07 18.73
C THR A 6 -5.04 -10.34 17.74
N ILE A 7 -4.47 -9.22 18.16
CA ILE A 7 -3.35 -8.55 17.48
C ILE A 7 -2.09 -9.35 17.86
N TYR A 8 -1.42 -9.93 16.88
CA TYR A 8 -0.12 -10.54 17.04
C TYR A 8 0.82 -9.89 16.05
N THR A 9 2.01 -9.51 16.50
CA THR A 9 3.06 -8.95 15.66
C THR A 9 4.21 -9.95 15.58
N PRO A 10 4.77 -10.21 14.39
CA PRO A 10 4.46 -9.55 13.11
C PRO A 10 3.24 -10.16 12.40
N GLN A 11 2.37 -9.29 11.88
CA GLN A 11 1.27 -9.64 11.00
C GLN A 11 1.45 -8.94 9.66
N MET A 12 1.21 -9.65 8.56
CA MET A 12 1.16 -9.08 7.22
C MET A 12 -0.23 -9.24 6.62
N ILE A 13 -0.62 -8.29 5.77
CA ILE A 13 -1.83 -8.34 4.96
C ILE A 13 -1.42 -8.32 3.49
N VAL A 14 -1.79 -9.35 2.74
CA VAL A 14 -1.50 -9.44 1.30
C VAL A 14 -2.73 -9.02 0.49
N ALA A 15 -2.52 -8.09 -0.45
CA ALA A 15 -3.54 -7.51 -1.33
C ALA A 15 -4.79 -6.97 -0.61
N GLY A 16 -4.66 -6.59 0.67
CA GLY A 16 -5.77 -6.11 1.50
C GLY A 16 -6.74 -7.20 1.98
N MET A 17 -6.47 -8.48 1.69
CA MET A 17 -7.39 -9.60 1.94
C MET A 17 -6.84 -10.64 2.90
N ASP A 18 -5.63 -11.14 2.65
CA ASP A 18 -5.12 -12.32 3.36
C ASP A 18 -4.24 -11.91 4.52
N ARG A 19 -4.66 -12.29 5.73
CA ARG A 19 -3.87 -12.16 6.95
C ARG A 19 -2.91 -13.34 7.07
N VAL A 20 -1.62 -13.03 7.17
CA VAL A 20 -0.55 -14.03 7.34
C VAL A 20 0.38 -13.62 8.48
N GLU A 21 0.93 -14.62 9.17
CA GLU A 21 1.96 -14.40 10.17
C GLU A 21 3.24 -13.96 9.47
N GLY A 22 3.77 -12.78 9.80
CA GLY A 22 4.90 -12.19 9.09
C GLY A 22 6.22 -12.95 9.29
N SER A 23 6.28 -13.82 10.29
CA SER A 23 7.41 -14.70 10.60
C SER A 23 7.49 -15.93 9.68
N ASN A 24 6.51 -16.15 8.79
CA ASN A 24 6.47 -17.29 7.87
C ASN A 24 6.63 -16.84 6.40
N PRO A 25 7.88 -16.75 5.88
CA PRO A 25 8.16 -16.23 4.54
C PRO A 25 7.50 -17.04 3.42
N GLU A 26 7.48 -18.37 3.54
CA GLU A 26 6.93 -19.26 2.50
C GLU A 26 5.43 -18.98 2.28
N LYS A 27 4.68 -18.83 3.38
CA LYS A 27 3.25 -18.53 3.31
C LYS A 27 3.00 -17.12 2.76
N VAL A 28 3.77 -16.13 3.19
CA VAL A 28 3.70 -14.75 2.68
C VAL A 28 3.93 -14.73 1.17
N GLU A 29 5.00 -15.37 0.70
CA GLU A 29 5.31 -15.43 -0.73
C GLU A 29 4.26 -16.18 -1.53
N GLY A 30 3.71 -17.27 -0.99
CA GLY A 30 2.62 -18.02 -1.61
C GLY A 30 1.39 -17.14 -1.86
N ASP A 31 0.99 -16.35 -0.85
CA ASP A 31 -0.12 -15.41 -0.97
C ASP A 31 0.19 -14.28 -1.97
N ILE A 32 1.41 -13.74 -1.97
CA ILE A 32 1.83 -12.72 -2.96
C ILE A 32 1.72 -13.27 -4.37
N ARG A 33 2.29 -14.45 -4.63
CA ARG A 33 2.26 -15.07 -5.97
C ARG A 33 0.82 -15.32 -6.44
N ARG A 34 -0.04 -15.83 -5.57
CA ARG A 34 -1.45 -16.07 -5.88
C ARG A 34 -2.17 -14.78 -6.30
N HIS A 35 -1.93 -13.67 -5.62
CA HIS A 35 -2.51 -12.38 -5.98
C HIS A 35 -1.89 -11.77 -7.24
N GLN A 36 -0.60 -11.98 -7.50
CA GLN A 36 0.04 -11.52 -8.74
C GLN A 36 -0.52 -12.22 -10.00
N MET A 37 -0.93 -13.48 -9.88
CA MET A 37 -1.57 -14.22 -10.98
C MET A 37 -2.98 -13.69 -11.30
N ALA A 38 -3.66 -13.10 -10.32
CA ALA A 38 -4.90 -12.37 -10.55
C ALA A 38 -4.56 -11.04 -11.23
N GLN A 39 -4.71 -10.98 -12.56
CA GLN A 39 -4.40 -9.77 -13.33
C GLN A 39 -5.12 -8.55 -12.75
N SER A 40 -4.38 -7.46 -12.53
CA SER A 40 -4.98 -6.19 -12.10
C SER A 40 -6.08 -5.75 -13.06
N VAL A 41 -7.22 -5.34 -12.50
CA VAL A 41 -8.35 -4.78 -13.24
C VAL A 41 -8.22 -3.26 -13.46
N VAL A 42 -7.24 -2.63 -12.81
CA VAL A 42 -6.92 -1.20 -12.92
C VAL A 42 -5.51 -1.02 -13.47
N VAL A 43 -5.38 -0.18 -14.50
CA VAL A 43 -4.09 0.36 -14.93
C VAL A 43 -3.84 1.63 -14.14
N LEU A 44 -2.70 1.73 -13.46
CA LEU A 44 -2.33 2.87 -12.61
C LEU A 44 -0.94 3.38 -13.03
N GLN A 45 -0.87 4.64 -13.46
CA GLN A 45 0.38 5.32 -13.81
C GLN A 45 0.62 6.50 -12.89
N LEU A 46 1.88 6.65 -12.48
CA LEU A 46 2.35 7.75 -11.64
C LEU A 46 3.49 8.47 -12.35
N SER A 47 3.50 9.79 -12.27
CA SER A 47 4.63 10.60 -12.70
C SER A 47 4.85 11.78 -11.75
N ARG A 48 6.09 12.26 -11.67
CA ARG A 48 6.44 13.46 -10.90
C ARG A 48 6.72 14.59 -11.88
N SER A 49 6.15 15.76 -11.60
CA SER A 49 6.45 17.00 -12.31
C SER A 49 6.70 18.10 -11.30
N GLY A 50 7.97 18.42 -11.07
CA GLY A 50 8.39 19.29 -9.97
C GLY A 50 7.94 18.75 -8.60
N GLY A 51 7.30 19.60 -7.79
CA GLY A 51 6.73 19.23 -6.48
C GLY A 51 5.32 18.63 -6.55
N GLN A 52 4.93 18.04 -7.67
CA GLN A 52 3.61 17.47 -7.89
C GLN A 52 3.69 16.00 -8.30
N LEU A 53 2.80 15.19 -7.75
CA LEU A 53 2.49 13.84 -8.21
C LEU A 53 1.29 13.92 -9.14
N VAL A 54 1.43 13.37 -10.34
CA VAL A 54 0.32 13.17 -11.28
C VAL A 54 -0.06 11.69 -11.25
N ILE A 55 -1.35 11.44 -11.02
CA ILE A 55 -1.93 10.11 -10.88
C ILE A 55 -2.94 9.92 -12.00
N HIS A 56 -2.75 8.87 -12.79
CA HIS A 56 -3.72 8.43 -13.78
C HIS A 56 -4.14 7.00 -13.48
N ALA A 57 -5.45 6.73 -13.48
CA ALA A 57 -5.96 5.37 -13.36
C ALA A 57 -7.10 5.12 -14.34
N ALA A 58 -7.12 3.94 -14.94
CA ALA A 58 -8.18 3.49 -15.84
C ALA A 58 -8.58 2.06 -15.51
N ALA A 59 -9.88 1.80 -15.43
CA ALA A 59 -10.40 0.46 -15.19
C ALA A 59 -10.53 -0.26 -16.53
N LYS A 60 -10.04 -1.51 -16.64
CA LYS A 60 -10.15 -2.32 -17.87
C LYS A 60 -11.61 -2.61 -18.24
N ALA A 61 -12.48 -2.62 -17.23
CA ALA A 61 -13.93 -2.65 -17.32
C ALA A 61 -14.49 -1.88 -16.11
N ALA A 62 -15.74 -1.42 -16.20
CA ALA A 62 -16.38 -0.69 -15.11
C ALA A 62 -16.29 -1.48 -13.78
N LEU A 63 -15.84 -0.80 -12.73
CA LEU A 63 -15.74 -1.40 -11.40
C LEU A 63 -17.13 -1.67 -10.82
N ARG A 64 -17.23 -2.66 -9.92
CA ARG A 64 -18.50 -3.05 -9.28
C ARG A 64 -18.98 -2.05 -8.21
N GLY A 65 -18.18 -1.04 -7.90
CA GLY A 65 -18.49 -0.02 -6.90
C GLY A 65 -17.31 0.94 -6.73
N PRO A 66 -17.52 2.04 -5.99
CA PRO A 66 -16.48 3.03 -5.76
C PRO A 66 -15.30 2.43 -4.99
N VAL A 67 -14.12 2.96 -5.27
CA VAL A 67 -12.86 2.60 -4.63
C VAL A 67 -12.18 3.83 -4.05
N VAL A 68 -11.39 3.59 -3.02
CA VAL A 68 -10.60 4.60 -2.32
C VAL A 68 -9.23 4.68 -2.97
N VAL A 69 -8.82 5.89 -3.34
CA VAL A 69 -7.45 6.18 -3.78
C VAL A 69 -6.68 6.72 -2.58
N GLN A 70 -5.57 6.06 -2.26
CA GLN A 70 -4.74 6.35 -1.10
C GLN A 70 -3.32 6.68 -1.53
N LEU A 71 -2.69 7.62 -0.84
CA LEU A 71 -1.29 8.01 -1.01
C LEU A 71 -0.51 7.65 0.24
N VAL A 72 0.60 6.94 0.05
CA VAL A 72 1.51 6.52 1.12
C VAL A 72 2.90 7.07 0.86
N ARG A 73 3.51 7.68 1.88
CA ARG A 73 4.93 8.05 1.89
C ARG A 73 5.67 7.11 2.83
N TYR A 74 6.91 6.79 2.49
CA TYR A 74 7.73 5.93 3.33
C TYR A 74 9.22 6.20 3.15
N HIS A 75 10.02 5.92 4.17
CA HIS A 75 11.47 5.85 4.05
C HIS A 75 11.89 4.44 3.62
N PRO A 76 12.72 4.28 2.57
CA PRO A 76 13.11 2.96 2.09
C PRO A 76 13.81 2.11 3.15
N GLN A 77 14.69 2.73 3.94
CA GLN A 77 15.46 2.07 4.98
C GLN A 77 15.81 3.05 6.10
N ALA A 78 15.87 2.56 7.33
CA ALA A 78 16.56 3.22 8.43
C ALA A 78 17.14 2.17 9.40
N THR A 79 18.31 2.47 9.94
CA THR A 79 18.93 1.67 11.01
C THR A 79 18.66 2.40 12.33
N VAL A 80 18.04 1.70 13.29
CA VAL A 80 17.63 2.30 14.57
C VAL A 80 18.31 1.55 15.71
N GLU A 81 19.00 2.30 16.56
CA GLU A 81 19.44 1.82 17.87
C GLU A 81 18.28 1.95 18.86
N ILE A 82 17.93 0.85 19.52
CA ILE A 82 16.81 0.81 20.46
C ILE A 82 17.38 0.96 21.88
N GLU A 83 17.13 2.10 22.49
CA GLU A 83 17.72 2.44 23.80
C GLU A 83 17.01 1.78 25.00
N TYR A 84 15.71 1.47 24.88
CA TYR A 84 14.87 0.98 26.00
C TYR A 84 13.83 -0.06 25.56
N GLY A 85 13.32 -0.85 26.52
CA GLY A 85 12.28 -1.86 26.30
C GLY A 85 12.83 -3.27 26.07
N GLU A 86 11.98 -4.20 25.62
CA GLU A 86 12.35 -5.62 25.42
C GLU A 86 13.45 -5.81 24.37
N ASN A 87 13.56 -4.89 23.42
CA ASN A 87 14.59 -4.90 22.38
C ASN A 87 15.78 -3.95 22.67
N ALA A 88 15.91 -3.46 23.92
CA ALA A 88 16.98 -2.53 24.28
C ALA A 88 18.39 -3.08 23.98
N GLY A 89 19.27 -2.23 23.47
CA GLY A 89 20.64 -2.58 23.06
C GLY A 89 20.73 -3.25 21.69
N GLN A 90 19.61 -3.45 20.99
CA GLN A 90 19.61 -3.93 19.61
C GLN A 90 19.71 -2.78 18.62
N THR A 91 20.41 -3.03 17.52
CA THR A 91 20.40 -2.20 16.32
C THR A 91 19.62 -2.95 15.25
N ILE A 92 18.50 -2.38 14.79
CA ILE A 92 17.59 -3.03 13.84
C ILE A 92 17.51 -2.22 12.54
N ASP A 93 17.65 -2.92 11.42
CA ASP A 93 17.39 -2.39 10.08
C ASP A 93 15.90 -2.52 9.74
N TYR A 94 15.23 -1.38 9.60
CA TYR A 94 13.86 -1.29 9.13
C TYR A 94 13.82 -0.99 7.63
N SER A 95 12.85 -1.58 6.94
CA SER A 95 12.59 -1.35 5.52
C SER A 95 11.18 -0.84 5.30
N ASN A 96 10.99 0.02 4.30
CA ASN A 96 9.70 0.57 3.88
C ASN A 96 8.87 1.19 5.04
N ILE A 97 9.50 2.07 5.81
CA ILE A 97 8.93 2.69 7.01
C ILE A 97 7.90 3.73 6.60
N VAL A 98 6.61 3.42 6.74
CA VAL A 98 5.52 4.34 6.38
C VAL A 98 5.56 5.58 7.27
N THR A 99 5.62 6.76 6.65
CA THR A 99 5.64 8.06 7.33
C THR A 99 4.32 8.82 7.20
N SER A 100 3.54 8.53 6.17
CA SER A 100 2.16 9.03 6.04
C SER A 100 1.30 8.12 5.18
N TRP A 101 0.01 8.10 5.46
CA TRP A 101 -0.99 7.34 4.71
C TRP A 101 -2.29 8.14 4.67
N ASN A 102 -2.67 8.63 3.50
CA ASN A 102 -3.81 9.52 3.33
C ASN A 102 -4.77 9.00 2.26
N ARG A 103 -6.08 9.05 2.52
CA ARG A 103 -7.10 8.97 1.47
C ARG A 103 -7.14 10.29 0.73
N ILE A 104 -6.90 10.25 -0.58
CA ILE A 104 -6.83 11.45 -1.42
C ILE A 104 -8.05 11.62 -2.33
N ALA A 105 -8.78 10.54 -2.63
CA ALA A 105 -10.00 10.59 -3.42
C ALA A 105 -10.85 9.32 -3.27
N ASP A 106 -12.11 9.44 -3.71
CA ASP A 106 -12.96 8.32 -4.11
C ASP A 106 -13.09 8.30 -5.63
N TRP A 107 -12.97 7.12 -6.21
CA TRP A 107 -13.11 6.93 -7.65
C TRP A 107 -14.22 5.93 -7.94
N GLN A 108 -15.18 6.31 -8.79
CA GLN A 108 -16.31 5.47 -9.14
C GLN A 108 -15.92 4.27 -10.01
N GLY A 109 -14.77 4.34 -10.70
CA GLY A 109 -14.29 3.25 -11.55
C GLY A 109 -15.07 3.06 -12.86
N THR A 110 -15.88 4.06 -13.26
CA THR A 110 -16.65 4.06 -14.51
C THR A 110 -16.02 4.92 -15.59
N GLU A 111 -15.25 5.94 -15.21
CA GLU A 111 -14.50 6.84 -16.09
C GLU A 111 -13.03 6.86 -15.67
N ASP A 112 -12.16 7.34 -16.55
CA ASP A 112 -10.74 7.52 -16.22
C ASP A 112 -10.56 8.51 -15.06
N PHE A 113 -9.65 8.19 -14.16
CA PHE A 113 -9.29 9.01 -13.01
C PHE A 113 -8.01 9.78 -13.30
N SER A 114 -8.02 11.08 -12.97
CA SER A 114 -6.85 11.94 -13.01
C SER A 114 -6.83 12.84 -11.79
N LEU A 115 -5.71 12.86 -11.06
CA LEU A 115 -5.53 13.73 -9.91
C LEU A 115 -4.07 14.17 -9.80
N THR A 116 -3.88 15.46 -9.54
CA THR A 116 -2.57 16.03 -9.23
C THR A 116 -2.55 16.48 -7.78
N VAL A 117 -1.55 16.04 -7.02
CA VAL A 117 -1.38 16.42 -5.60
C VAL A 117 0.04 16.90 -5.34
N PRO A 118 0.22 17.90 -4.45
CA PRO A 118 1.55 18.32 -4.04
C PRO A 118 2.24 17.19 -3.26
N ILE A 119 3.51 16.99 -3.55
CA ILE A 119 4.39 16.09 -2.79
C ILE A 119 5.65 16.83 -2.40
N LEU A 120 6.10 16.61 -1.16
CA LEU A 120 7.30 17.22 -0.61
C LEU A 120 8.44 16.19 -0.56
N GLY A 121 9.64 16.67 -0.87
CA GLY A 121 10.86 15.88 -0.84
C GLY A 121 10.90 14.74 -1.86
N ASP A 122 11.96 13.94 -1.76
CA ASP A 122 12.28 12.91 -2.75
C ASP A 122 12.07 11.49 -2.22
N ASP A 123 11.49 11.33 -1.03
CA ASP A 123 11.07 10.00 -0.57
C ASP A 123 10.13 9.35 -1.61
N PRO A 124 10.08 8.01 -1.69
CA PRO A 124 9.13 7.34 -2.57
C PRO A 124 7.66 7.58 -2.18
N VAL A 125 6.78 7.46 -3.16
CA VAL A 125 5.32 7.46 -2.97
C VAL A 125 4.71 6.18 -3.51
N VAL A 126 3.77 5.61 -2.78
CA VAL A 126 2.88 4.56 -3.26
C VAL A 126 1.48 5.13 -3.41
N VAL A 127 0.83 4.84 -4.53
CA VAL A 127 -0.61 5.04 -4.68
C VAL A 127 -1.29 3.68 -4.66
N ILE A 128 -2.33 3.55 -3.84
CA ILE A 128 -3.11 2.33 -3.66
C ILE A 128 -4.57 2.63 -4.06
N VAL A 129 -5.12 1.82 -4.96
CA VAL A 129 -6.54 1.83 -5.33
C VAL A 129 -7.20 0.62 -4.68
N GLN A 130 -8.08 0.85 -3.70
CA GLN A 130 -8.61 -0.20 -2.83
C GLN A 130 -10.13 -0.12 -2.66
N GLN A 131 -10.80 -1.25 -2.55
CA GLN A 131 -12.21 -1.27 -2.14
C GLN A 131 -12.40 -0.69 -0.72
N PRO A 132 -13.57 -0.09 -0.40
CA PRO A 132 -13.84 0.47 0.93
C PRO A 132 -13.67 -0.56 2.07
N GLY A 133 -13.19 -0.08 3.22
CA GLY A 133 -12.82 -0.91 4.39
C GLY A 133 -11.34 -1.30 4.38
N PRO A 134 -10.90 -2.28 5.18
CA PRO A 134 -9.85 -3.18 4.72
C PRO A 134 -10.47 -4.07 3.62
N GLY A 135 -10.18 -3.73 2.36
CA GLY A 135 -10.74 -4.40 1.18
C GLY A 135 -9.68 -4.78 0.15
N LEU A 136 -10.09 -5.41 -0.94
CA LEU A 136 -9.16 -5.82 -2.00
C LEU A 136 -8.44 -4.61 -2.59
N ILE A 137 -7.12 -4.67 -2.64
CA ILE A 137 -6.30 -3.73 -3.41
C ILE A 137 -6.41 -4.13 -4.88
N LEU A 138 -7.00 -3.25 -5.69
CA LEU A 138 -7.19 -3.48 -7.13
C LEU A 138 -5.95 -3.13 -7.93
N ALA A 139 -5.20 -2.12 -7.51
CA ALA A 139 -3.89 -1.77 -8.05
C ALA A 139 -3.07 -1.01 -7.01
N ALA A 140 -1.75 -1.16 -7.11
CA ALA A 140 -0.80 -0.31 -6.42
C ALA A 140 0.36 0.01 -7.36
N SER A 141 0.91 1.21 -7.24
CA SER A 141 2.08 1.63 -8.01
C SER A 141 2.99 2.47 -7.12
N VAL A 142 4.30 2.34 -7.33
CA VAL A 142 5.32 3.08 -6.61
C VAL A 142 6.05 4.00 -7.57
N LEU A 143 6.26 5.25 -7.16
CA LEU A 143 7.17 6.18 -7.78
C LEU A 143 8.32 6.43 -6.79
N LYS A 144 9.52 6.00 -7.19
CA LYS A 144 10.75 6.17 -6.42
C LYS A 144 11.44 7.48 -6.77
#